data_AF-A0A9X1L7L4-F1
#
_entry.id   AF-A0A9X1L7L4-F1
#
_cell.length_a   1.000
_cell.length_b   1.000
_cell.length_c   1.000
_cell.angle_alpha   90.00
_cell.angle_beta   90.00
_cell.angle_gamma   90.00
#
_symmetry.space_group_name_H-M   'P 1'
#
loop_
_entity.id
_entity.type
_entity.pdbx_description
1 polymer ?
#
loop_
_entity_poly.entity_id
_entity_poly.type
_entity_poly.pdbx_seq_one_letter_code
_entity_poly.pdbx_strand_id
1 'polypeptide(L)'
;MTIKKLCSYAFIVLMVVCSCSDDVNVIDYTEFDSVLAEAKNAADVSKEGESNGDITIGATVILEAVIAQYETYRETAINQGTLDIATNKISAALDTYLNSIVIIDGSSLESTITSAQTLHDNAVEGIYPGEYEVGSKATLQAVIDAALVVSNNTESTQAEINTALANLLVAINAFEDAENPPLDFTNLEAEITGAQTLHDAAIEGTAIGEYAVGSKATLQTAIDAAQSVVDTTELLSQADVDAALQTLQSAVEDFNLARVGGPDRDITQLTATIANAQAIHDAAVEGTELGTYQIGSKAILQSAIDDAQAVADDISTGQTVVDDAEQTLQDAIAAFEEALQGVYVVSLGGADYIETPTFQGIAGAAERTMEAWIKTDQSTATTTLILSWGINANREKWDMRINSGSLRIEYSGGGVNGTATINDGQWHHVAVVMSASLDIELYVDGALDGSGAATGIISSTANNFNIGRSTGQPDRHFSGLISDVRIWSVARTASQIADNKDVRLTGSETGLTGYWKLNDGSGTSAADSGPANHTGNFVGNPIWEKITSGLPFSN
;
A
#
# COMPACT_ATOMS: atom_id res chain seq x y z
N MET A 1 -21.79 4.66 90.57
CA MET A 1 -22.13 5.84 91.38
C MET A 1 -23.33 5.46 92.26
N THR A 2 -23.10 5.41 93.56
CA THR A 2 -24.03 4.95 94.60
C THR A 2 -24.93 6.09 95.07
N ILE A 3 -26.19 5.81 95.47
CA ILE A 3 -27.04 6.41 96.55
C ILE A 3 -28.46 5.85 96.30
N LYS A 4 -29.04 4.85 97.00
CA LYS A 4 -29.52 4.72 98.41
C LYS A 4 -30.59 5.74 98.89
N LYS A 5 -31.82 5.25 99.16
CA LYS A 5 -32.73 5.51 100.33
C LYS A 5 -34.07 4.79 100.05
N LEU A 6 -34.64 3.83 100.78
CA LEU A 6 -34.84 3.54 102.23
C LEU A 6 -35.78 4.53 102.94
N CYS A 7 -37.01 4.06 103.26
CA CYS A 7 -37.84 4.27 104.48
C CYS A 7 -39.30 3.87 104.15
N SER A 8 -39.91 2.84 104.73
CA SER A 8 -40.31 2.60 106.14
C SER A 8 -41.81 2.85 106.34
N TYR A 9 -42.54 1.80 106.75
CA TYR A 9 -43.58 1.74 107.80
C TYR A 9 -44.17 0.31 107.72
N ALA A 10 -43.74 -0.70 108.50
CA ALA A 10 -43.73 -0.89 109.95
C ALA A 10 -45.13 -1.03 110.59
N PHE A 11 -45.43 -2.29 110.96
CA PHE A 11 -46.02 -2.73 112.24
C PHE A 11 -47.49 -2.40 112.60
N ILE A 12 -48.35 -3.38 112.33
CA ILE A 12 -49.24 -4.11 113.27
C ILE A 12 -49.49 -3.43 114.64
N VAL A 13 -50.75 -3.04 114.89
CA VAL A 13 -51.37 -3.04 116.23
C VAL A 13 -52.66 -3.86 116.21
N LEU A 14 -52.61 -4.91 117.02
CA LEU A 14 -53.65 -5.82 117.45
C LEU A 14 -54.61 -5.11 118.43
N MET A 15 -55.92 -5.13 118.17
CA MET A 15 -56.91 -5.21 119.25
C MET A 15 -58.04 -6.13 118.84
N VAL A 16 -58.09 -7.28 119.50
CA VAL A 16 -59.11 -8.31 119.42
C VAL A 16 -60.42 -7.77 119.97
N VAL A 17 -61.51 -7.85 119.18
CA VAL A 17 -62.84 -8.13 119.71
C VAL A 17 -63.46 -9.20 118.83
N CYS A 18 -63.80 -10.32 119.46
CA CYS A 18 -64.50 -11.45 118.89
C CYS A 18 -65.87 -11.02 118.37
N SER A 19 -66.12 -11.17 117.07
CA SER A 19 -67.46 -11.31 116.50
C SER A 19 -67.38 -12.26 115.32
N CYS A 20 -68.09 -13.38 115.43
CA CYS A 20 -68.26 -14.36 114.37
C CYS A 20 -68.80 -13.70 113.10
N SER A 21 -68.05 -13.73 112.00
CA SER A 21 -68.57 -13.71 110.64
C SER A 21 -67.60 -14.46 109.74
N ASP A 22 -68.11 -15.44 109.01
CA ASP A 22 -67.35 -16.22 108.04
C ASP A 22 -66.80 -15.31 106.92
N ASP A 23 -65.52 -14.91 106.99
CA ASP A 23 -64.76 -14.36 105.84
C ASP A 23 -64.61 -15.50 104.81
N VAL A 24 -65.33 -15.49 103.68
CA VAL A 24 -65.13 -14.72 102.44
C VAL A 24 -63.89 -15.17 101.65
N ASN A 25 -64.12 -15.70 100.44
CA ASN A 25 -63.13 -15.76 99.36
C ASN A 25 -63.63 -14.86 98.22
N VAL A 26 -63.64 -13.54 98.45
CA VAL A 26 -63.92 -12.56 97.39
C VAL A 26 -62.67 -12.47 96.53
N ILE A 27 -62.81 -12.78 95.24
CA ILE A 27 -61.73 -12.65 94.25
C ILE A 27 -61.41 -11.16 94.10
N ASP A 28 -60.14 -10.80 94.23
CA ASP A 28 -59.61 -9.46 94.01
C ASP A 28 -59.19 -9.29 92.55
N TYR A 29 -59.91 -8.43 91.83
CA TYR A 29 -59.69 -8.16 90.41
C TYR A 29 -58.77 -6.97 90.15
N THR A 30 -58.28 -6.30 91.19
CA THR A 30 -57.60 -5.01 91.06
C THR A 30 -56.35 -5.10 90.18
N GLU A 31 -55.53 -6.13 90.36
CA GLU A 31 -54.31 -6.33 89.56
C GLU A 31 -54.61 -6.76 88.12
N PHE A 32 -55.58 -7.68 87.94
CA PHE A 32 -56.01 -8.14 86.62
C PHE A 32 -56.59 -6.99 85.77
N ASP A 33 -57.51 -6.21 86.34
CA ASP A 33 -58.15 -5.08 85.64
C ASP A 33 -57.10 -4.00 85.30
N SER A 34 -56.07 -3.82 86.14
CA SER A 34 -54.94 -2.91 85.87
C SER A 34 -54.09 -3.36 84.69
N VAL A 35 -53.61 -4.61 84.69
CA VAL A 35 -52.76 -5.15 83.61
C VAL A 35 -53.53 -5.22 82.28
N LEU A 36 -54.81 -5.58 82.32
CA LEU A 36 -55.67 -5.61 81.14
C LEU A 36 -55.86 -4.20 80.55
N ALA A 37 -56.05 -3.18 81.38
CA ALA A 37 -56.15 -1.80 80.92
C ALA A 37 -54.83 -1.29 80.32
N GLU A 38 -53.69 -1.65 80.92
CA GLU A 38 -52.36 -1.31 80.40
C GLU A 38 -52.09 -1.96 79.05
N ALA A 39 -52.42 -3.24 78.89
CA ALA A 39 -52.24 -3.97 77.64
C ALA A 39 -53.09 -3.40 76.50
N LYS A 40 -54.35 -3.03 76.78
CA LYS A 40 -55.22 -2.35 75.80
C LYS A 40 -54.65 -1.01 75.38
N ASN A 41 -54.25 -0.20 76.36
CA ASN A 41 -53.68 1.10 76.08
C ASN A 41 -52.41 0.98 75.24
N ALA A 42 -51.54 0.00 75.54
CA ALA A 42 -50.33 -0.25 74.74
C ALA A 42 -50.65 -0.62 73.28
N ALA A 43 -51.64 -1.49 73.04
CA ALA A 43 -52.10 -1.84 71.70
C ALA A 43 -52.73 -0.65 70.94
N ASP A 44 -53.46 0.22 71.65
CA ASP A 44 -54.17 1.36 71.05
C ASP A 44 -53.24 2.53 70.68
N VAL A 45 -52.18 2.77 71.46
CA VAL A 45 -51.33 3.96 71.31
C VAL A 45 -50.03 3.69 70.54
N SER A 46 -49.63 2.43 70.40
CA SER A 46 -48.38 2.07 69.72
C SER A 46 -48.61 1.93 68.22
N LYS A 47 -47.62 2.34 67.42
CA LYS A 47 -47.62 2.22 65.96
C LYS A 47 -46.84 0.97 65.57
N GLU A 48 -47.44 0.10 64.75
CA GLU A 48 -46.67 -0.94 64.08
C GLU A 48 -45.96 -0.38 62.85
N GLY A 49 -44.74 -0.83 62.62
CA GLY A 49 -43.96 -0.39 61.48
C GLY A 49 -42.53 -0.92 61.51
N GLU A 50 -41.73 -0.40 60.60
CA GLU A 50 -40.30 -0.71 60.46
C GLU A 50 -39.40 0.41 60.97
N SER A 51 -39.97 1.46 61.59
CA SER A 51 -39.25 2.63 62.09
C SER A 51 -38.74 2.40 63.52
N ASN A 52 -37.69 3.13 63.92
CA ASN A 52 -37.13 3.01 65.27
C ASN A 52 -38.15 3.41 66.34
N GLY A 53 -38.40 2.51 67.30
CA GLY A 53 -39.44 2.73 68.32
C GLY A 53 -40.85 2.27 67.91
N ASP A 54 -41.06 1.88 66.65
CA ASP A 54 -42.28 1.18 66.24
C ASP A 54 -42.29 -0.23 66.86
N ILE A 55 -43.50 -0.74 67.05
CA ILE A 55 -43.73 -2.14 67.38
C ILE A 55 -43.57 -2.98 66.11
N THR A 56 -42.94 -4.14 66.23
CA THR A 56 -42.77 -5.06 65.08
C THR A 56 -44.13 -5.40 64.48
N ILE A 57 -44.24 -5.30 63.14
CA ILE A 57 -45.45 -5.60 62.39
C ILE A 57 -46.01 -6.98 62.78
N GLY A 58 -47.29 -7.02 63.17
CA GLY A 58 -48.00 -8.22 63.61
C GLY A 58 -47.94 -8.51 65.12
N ALA A 59 -47.21 -7.74 65.93
CA ALA A 59 -47.20 -7.94 67.38
C ALA A 59 -48.50 -7.47 68.06
N THR A 60 -49.18 -6.45 67.53
CA THR A 60 -50.45 -5.92 68.03
C THR A 60 -51.56 -6.95 67.89
N VAL A 61 -51.63 -7.64 66.74
CA VAL A 61 -52.65 -8.69 66.53
C VAL A 61 -52.49 -9.85 67.53
N ILE A 62 -51.24 -10.14 67.94
CA ILE A 62 -50.93 -11.17 68.94
C ILE A 62 -51.38 -10.70 70.32
N LEU A 63 -51.07 -9.46 70.70
CA LEU A 63 -51.46 -8.89 71.99
C LEU A 63 -52.99 -8.78 72.10
N GLU A 64 -53.68 -8.30 71.07
CA GLU A 64 -55.14 -8.22 71.01
C GLU A 64 -55.81 -9.59 71.13
N ALA A 65 -55.25 -10.63 70.51
CA ALA A 65 -55.76 -11.99 70.64
C ALA A 65 -55.65 -12.51 72.08
N VAL A 66 -54.55 -12.20 72.78
CA VAL A 66 -54.36 -12.56 74.20
C VAL A 66 -55.31 -11.76 75.10
N ILE A 67 -55.47 -10.45 74.85
CA ILE A 67 -56.43 -9.59 75.55
C ILE A 67 -57.83 -10.17 75.43
N ALA A 68 -58.31 -10.43 74.20
CA ALA A 68 -59.64 -10.96 73.94
C ALA A 68 -59.87 -12.33 74.60
N GLN A 69 -58.85 -13.20 74.60
CA GLN A 69 -58.92 -14.51 75.25
C GLN A 69 -59.16 -14.38 76.76
N TYR A 70 -58.44 -13.47 77.42
CA TYR A 70 -58.45 -13.38 78.89
C TYR A 70 -59.45 -12.35 79.45
N GLU A 71 -60.00 -11.44 78.66
CA GLU A 71 -61.13 -10.57 79.06
C GLU A 71 -62.32 -11.35 79.63
N THR A 72 -62.64 -12.48 79.00
CA THR A 72 -63.75 -13.36 79.40
C THR A 72 -63.48 -14.12 80.70
N TYR A 73 -62.22 -14.16 81.17
CA TYR A 73 -61.85 -14.79 82.44
C TYR A 73 -62.31 -13.99 83.65
N ARG A 74 -62.48 -12.66 83.52
CA ARG A 74 -62.98 -11.79 84.59
C ARG A 74 -64.32 -12.25 85.15
N GLU A 75 -65.21 -12.73 84.28
CA GLU A 75 -66.56 -13.14 84.66
C GLU A 75 -66.66 -14.63 85.05
N THR A 76 -65.64 -15.42 84.72
CA THR A 76 -65.64 -16.88 84.86
C THR A 76 -64.60 -17.41 85.87
N ALA A 77 -63.79 -16.54 86.48
CA ALA A 77 -62.82 -16.91 87.49
C ALA A 77 -63.51 -17.53 88.73
N ILE A 78 -63.11 -18.76 89.07
CA ILE A 78 -63.68 -19.53 90.20
C ILE A 78 -62.89 -19.39 91.51
N ASN A 79 -61.65 -18.87 91.44
CA ASN A 79 -60.79 -18.56 92.58
C ASN A 79 -59.65 -17.59 92.18
N GLN A 80 -58.96 -17.03 93.17
CA GLN A 80 -57.86 -16.07 92.97
C GLN A 80 -56.70 -16.64 92.13
N GLY A 81 -56.29 -17.89 92.36
CA GLY A 81 -55.15 -18.47 91.65
C GLY A 81 -55.36 -18.61 90.13
N THR A 82 -56.59 -18.85 89.67
CA THR A 82 -56.91 -18.86 88.23
C THR A 82 -56.83 -17.45 87.64
N LEU A 83 -57.20 -16.42 88.39
CA LEU A 83 -57.10 -15.03 87.98
C LEU A 83 -55.64 -14.54 87.96
N ASP A 84 -54.83 -14.96 88.94
CA ASP A 84 -53.38 -14.67 88.97
C ASP A 84 -52.66 -15.29 87.76
N ILE A 85 -53.06 -16.50 87.34
CA ILE A 85 -52.52 -17.12 86.11
C ILE A 85 -52.89 -16.30 84.87
N ALA A 86 -54.14 -15.85 84.76
CA ALA A 86 -54.58 -15.01 83.63
C ALA A 86 -53.85 -13.66 83.63
N THR A 87 -53.68 -13.04 84.80
CA THR A 87 -52.91 -11.81 84.99
C THR A 87 -51.48 -12.00 84.50
N ASN A 88 -50.77 -13.03 84.96
CA ASN A 88 -49.41 -13.33 84.51
C ASN A 88 -49.32 -13.60 82.99
N LYS A 89 -50.35 -14.16 82.37
CA LYS A 89 -50.38 -14.42 80.91
C LYS A 89 -50.54 -13.14 80.11
N ILE A 90 -51.43 -12.23 80.53
CA ILE A 90 -51.56 -10.91 79.91
C ILE A 90 -50.29 -10.10 80.13
N SER A 91 -49.73 -10.09 81.35
CA SER A 91 -48.46 -9.41 81.65
C SER A 91 -47.32 -9.91 80.76
N ALA A 92 -47.16 -11.23 80.60
CA ALA A 92 -46.12 -11.79 79.75
C ALA A 92 -46.30 -11.46 78.25
N ALA A 93 -47.55 -11.40 77.77
CA ALA A 93 -47.84 -11.01 76.40
C ALA A 93 -47.59 -9.50 76.17
N LEU A 94 -47.95 -8.66 77.14
CA LEU A 94 -47.65 -7.24 77.15
C LEU A 94 -46.13 -6.99 77.19
N ASP A 95 -45.39 -7.71 78.04
CA ASP A 95 -43.93 -7.65 78.07
C ASP A 95 -43.32 -8.06 76.71
N THR A 96 -43.85 -9.11 76.08
CA THR A 96 -43.39 -9.55 74.76
C THR A 96 -43.66 -8.49 73.69
N TYR A 97 -44.84 -7.87 73.75
CA TYR A 97 -45.24 -6.79 72.87
C TYR A 97 -44.32 -5.57 73.04
N LEU A 98 -44.13 -5.08 74.26
CA LEU A 98 -43.27 -3.94 74.57
C LEU A 98 -41.79 -4.19 74.26
N ASN A 99 -41.35 -5.46 74.29
CA ASN A 99 -40.00 -5.84 73.89
C ASN A 99 -39.83 -6.07 72.37
N SER A 100 -40.92 -6.01 71.58
CA SER A 100 -40.89 -6.16 70.12
C SER A 100 -40.58 -4.86 69.38
N ILE A 101 -39.95 -3.90 70.06
CA ILE A 101 -39.56 -2.61 69.49
C ILE A 101 -38.50 -2.82 68.41
N VAL A 102 -38.72 -2.20 67.25
CA VAL A 102 -37.72 -2.12 66.18
C VAL A 102 -36.60 -1.18 66.60
N ILE A 103 -35.36 -1.66 66.52
CA ILE A 103 -34.13 -0.90 66.79
C ILE A 103 -33.37 -0.74 65.48
N ILE A 104 -33.08 0.51 65.10
CA ILE A 104 -32.35 0.85 63.87
C ILE A 104 -30.92 1.27 64.23
N ASP A 105 -29.92 0.77 63.50
CA ASP A 105 -28.50 1.13 63.66
C ASP A 105 -27.95 1.82 62.40
N GLY A 106 -27.77 3.14 62.50
CA GLY A 106 -27.19 3.99 61.45
C GLY A 106 -25.70 4.33 61.64
N SER A 107 -25.06 3.84 62.70
CA SER A 107 -23.72 4.30 63.10
C SER A 107 -22.62 4.08 62.05
N SER A 108 -22.73 3.00 61.26
CA SER A 108 -21.80 2.71 60.16
C SER A 108 -22.00 3.66 58.98
N LEU A 109 -23.23 4.07 58.68
CA LEU A 109 -23.52 5.06 57.64
C LEU A 109 -23.00 6.44 58.05
N GLU A 110 -23.28 6.88 59.28
CA GLU A 110 -22.82 8.17 59.82
C GLU A 110 -21.28 8.31 59.80
N SER A 111 -20.57 7.27 60.23
CA SER A 111 -19.10 7.25 60.21
C SER A 111 -18.52 7.21 58.80
N THR A 112 -19.19 6.51 57.86
CA THR A 112 -18.77 6.48 56.45
C THR A 112 -19.02 7.81 55.75
N ILE A 113 -20.16 8.47 56.01
CA ILE A 113 -20.44 9.85 55.54
C ILE A 113 -19.35 10.80 56.01
N THR A 114 -18.98 10.73 57.29
CA THR A 114 -17.92 11.58 57.86
C THR A 114 -16.57 11.35 57.16
N SER A 115 -16.23 10.08 56.90
CA SER A 115 -14.99 9.71 56.22
C SER A 115 -14.99 10.18 54.75
N ALA A 116 -16.11 9.98 54.05
CA ALA A 116 -16.30 10.42 52.66
C ALA A 116 -16.21 11.94 52.53
N GLN A 117 -16.85 12.69 53.44
CA GLN A 117 -16.77 14.16 53.46
C GLN A 117 -15.34 14.63 53.72
N THR A 118 -14.60 13.95 54.62
CA THR A 118 -13.19 14.26 54.87
C THR A 118 -12.32 14.01 53.63
N LEU A 119 -12.53 12.87 52.95
CA LEU A 119 -11.84 12.55 51.70
C LEU A 119 -12.12 13.61 50.62
N HIS A 120 -13.40 13.93 50.41
CA HIS A 120 -13.84 14.97 49.48
C HIS A 120 -13.20 16.32 49.80
N ASP A 121 -13.23 16.76 51.06
CA ASP A 121 -12.77 18.11 51.44
C ASP A 121 -11.26 18.27 51.29
N ASN A 122 -10.49 17.20 51.56
CA ASN A 122 -9.03 17.20 51.41
C ASN A 122 -8.56 17.00 49.98
N ALA A 123 -9.37 16.39 49.12
CA ALA A 123 -9.01 16.14 47.73
C ALA A 123 -8.91 17.44 46.92
N VAL A 124 -7.91 17.50 46.04
CA VAL A 124 -7.74 18.57 45.04
C VAL A 124 -8.04 17.96 43.67
N GLU A 125 -8.87 18.63 42.88
CA GLU A 125 -9.14 18.23 41.50
C GLU A 125 -8.17 18.89 40.53
N GLY A 126 -7.67 18.14 39.57
CA GLY A 126 -6.79 18.65 38.53
C GLY A 126 -6.22 17.56 37.63
N ILE A 127 -5.05 17.82 37.07
CA ILE A 127 -4.41 16.97 36.05
C ILE A 127 -3.05 16.43 36.50
N TYR A 128 -2.60 16.81 37.70
CA TYR A 128 -1.30 16.41 38.22
C TYR A 128 -1.41 15.10 39.02
N PRO A 129 -0.33 14.31 39.10
CA PRO A 129 -0.30 13.09 39.89
C PRO A 129 -0.73 13.31 41.34
N GLY A 130 -1.59 12.43 41.87
CA GLY A 130 -2.14 12.55 43.21
C GLY A 130 -3.28 13.57 43.38
N GLU A 131 -3.61 14.34 42.33
CA GLU A 131 -4.89 15.05 42.23
C GLU A 131 -5.96 14.11 41.66
N TYR A 132 -7.23 14.47 41.85
CA TYR A 132 -8.37 13.71 41.34
C TYR A 132 -8.91 14.31 40.05
N GLU A 133 -9.48 13.47 39.18
CA GLU A 133 -10.10 13.95 37.93
C GLU A 133 -11.14 15.05 38.17
N VAL A 134 -11.14 16.09 37.33
CA VAL A 134 -12.08 17.23 37.45
C VAL A 134 -13.53 16.74 37.32
N GLY A 135 -14.35 17.01 38.33
CA GLY A 135 -15.75 16.59 38.43
C GLY A 135 -15.98 15.36 39.32
N SER A 136 -14.93 14.66 39.73
CA SER A 136 -15.01 13.53 40.67
C SER A 136 -15.58 13.96 42.03
N LYS A 137 -15.22 15.16 42.53
CA LYS A 137 -15.70 15.69 43.81
C LYS A 137 -17.20 15.94 43.79
N ALA A 138 -17.70 16.53 42.70
CA ALA A 138 -19.13 16.77 42.53
C ALA A 138 -19.92 15.45 42.53
N THR A 139 -19.38 14.40 41.90
CA THR A 139 -19.98 13.06 41.88
C THR A 139 -20.03 12.44 43.28
N LEU A 140 -18.92 12.50 44.04
CA LEU A 140 -18.87 11.99 45.41
C LEU A 140 -19.80 12.79 46.33
N GLN A 141 -19.80 14.12 46.24
CA GLN A 141 -20.65 14.98 47.06
C GLN A 141 -22.14 14.70 46.84
N ALA A 142 -22.57 14.44 45.59
CA ALA A 142 -23.95 14.09 45.31
C ALA A 142 -24.41 12.80 46.03
N VAL A 143 -23.51 11.82 46.17
CA VAL A 143 -23.81 10.57 46.89
C VAL A 143 -23.73 10.77 48.40
N ILE A 144 -22.80 11.61 48.89
CA ILE A 144 -22.75 12.01 50.31
C ILE A 144 -24.06 12.71 50.70
N ASP A 145 -24.55 13.65 49.89
CA ASP A 145 -25.81 14.37 50.13
C ASP A 145 -27.00 13.41 50.17
N ALA A 146 -27.06 12.44 49.25
CA ALA A 146 -28.08 11.39 49.25
C ALA A 146 -28.01 10.50 50.50
N ALA A 147 -26.81 10.13 50.95
CA ALA A 147 -26.60 9.36 52.16
C ALA A 147 -26.99 10.14 53.43
N LEU A 148 -26.73 11.46 53.47
CA LEU A 148 -27.15 12.36 54.54
C LEU A 148 -28.67 12.48 54.64
N VAL A 149 -29.39 12.47 53.51
CA VAL A 149 -30.87 12.47 53.51
C VAL A 149 -31.41 11.23 54.23
N VAL A 150 -30.84 10.05 53.96
CA VAL A 150 -31.23 8.79 54.63
C VAL A 150 -30.82 8.80 56.10
N SER A 151 -29.59 9.24 56.41
CA SER A 151 -29.07 9.24 57.78
C SER A 151 -29.83 10.18 58.73
N ASN A 152 -30.36 11.31 58.22
CA ASN A 152 -31.08 12.29 59.03
C ASN A 152 -32.60 12.02 59.11
N ASN A 153 -33.11 11.04 58.37
CA ASN A 153 -34.52 10.71 58.38
C ASN A 153 -34.85 9.74 59.53
N THR A 154 -35.61 10.21 60.52
CA THR A 154 -36.02 9.40 61.67
C THR A 154 -36.96 8.25 61.32
N GLU A 155 -37.54 8.26 60.11
CA GLU A 155 -38.41 7.19 59.60
C GLU A 155 -37.68 6.20 58.67
N SER A 156 -36.38 6.38 58.42
CA SER A 156 -35.65 5.48 57.52
C SER A 156 -35.52 4.07 58.09
N THR A 157 -35.71 3.07 57.24
CA THR A 157 -35.61 1.65 57.59
C THR A 157 -34.16 1.15 57.53
N GLN A 158 -33.87 0.02 58.20
CA GLN A 158 -32.53 -0.58 58.14
C GLN A 158 -32.10 -0.98 56.71
N ALA A 159 -33.04 -1.34 55.85
CA ALA A 159 -32.76 -1.68 54.45
C ALA A 159 -32.33 -0.44 53.63
N GLU A 160 -32.95 0.71 53.88
CA GLU A 160 -32.58 1.98 53.26
C GLU A 160 -31.19 2.45 53.72
N ILE A 161 -30.88 2.32 55.01
CA ILE A 161 -29.56 2.63 55.57
C ILE A 161 -28.47 1.76 54.93
N ASN A 162 -28.70 0.44 54.82
CA ASN A 162 -27.76 -0.47 54.19
C ASN A 162 -27.53 -0.15 52.70
N THR A 163 -28.60 0.25 52.00
CA THR A 163 -28.53 0.63 50.58
C THR A 163 -27.73 1.94 50.41
N ALA A 164 -28.00 2.95 51.24
CA ALA A 164 -27.26 4.21 51.25
C ALA A 164 -25.76 3.98 51.54
N LEU A 165 -25.44 3.12 52.51
CA LEU A 165 -24.07 2.75 52.84
C LEU A 165 -23.36 2.08 51.66
N ALA A 166 -24.01 1.11 51.01
CA ALA A 166 -23.43 0.42 49.85
C ALA A 166 -23.16 1.38 48.69
N ASN A 167 -24.11 2.27 48.37
CA ASN A 167 -23.95 3.27 47.32
C ASN A 167 -22.81 4.24 47.63
N LEU A 168 -22.71 4.70 48.88
CA LEU A 168 -21.62 5.58 49.31
C LEU A 168 -20.25 4.91 49.21
N LEU A 169 -20.13 3.65 49.63
CA LEU A 169 -18.88 2.88 49.50
C LEU A 169 -18.45 2.70 48.03
N VAL A 170 -19.40 2.45 47.13
CA VAL A 170 -19.10 2.39 45.68
C VAL A 170 -18.61 3.74 45.16
N ALA A 171 -19.24 4.83 45.58
CA ALA A 171 -18.84 6.18 45.17
C ALA A 171 -17.46 6.58 45.72
N ILE A 172 -17.12 6.16 46.95
CA ILE A 172 -15.77 6.35 47.52
C ILE A 172 -14.74 5.63 46.68
N ASN A 173 -14.93 4.34 46.38
CA ASN A 173 -13.98 3.58 45.58
C ASN A 173 -13.80 4.20 44.18
N ALA A 174 -14.90 4.61 43.53
CA ALA A 174 -14.83 5.28 42.24
C ALA A 174 -14.11 6.63 42.31
N PHE A 175 -14.21 7.34 43.44
CA PHE A 175 -13.47 8.57 43.67
C PHE A 175 -11.98 8.30 43.89
N GLU A 176 -11.63 7.28 44.70
CA GLU A 176 -10.24 6.85 44.91
C GLU A 176 -9.58 6.38 43.61
N ASP A 177 -10.30 5.65 42.75
CA ASP A 177 -9.84 5.20 41.43
C ASP A 177 -9.64 6.36 40.43
N ALA A 178 -10.21 7.54 40.70
CA ALA A 178 -10.06 8.75 39.88
C ALA A 178 -8.82 9.58 40.26
N GLU A 179 -7.94 9.07 41.13
CA GLU A 179 -6.65 9.67 41.43
C GLU A 179 -5.71 9.54 40.22
N ASN A 180 -5.16 10.66 39.75
CA ASN A 180 -4.22 10.68 38.64
C ASN A 180 -2.96 9.89 38.99
N PRO A 181 -2.54 8.93 38.14
CA PRO A 181 -1.41 8.06 38.44
C PRO A 181 -0.07 8.82 38.45
N PRO A 182 0.99 8.22 39.03
CA PRO A 182 2.36 8.73 38.89
C PRO A 182 2.78 8.83 37.42
N LEU A 183 3.65 9.81 37.11
CA LEU A 183 4.21 10.00 35.77
C LEU A 183 5.04 8.81 35.32
N ASP A 184 4.96 8.46 34.03
CA ASP A 184 5.80 7.48 33.37
C ASP A 184 6.78 8.16 32.41
N PHE A 185 8.07 8.09 32.72
CA PHE A 185 9.16 8.66 31.92
C PHE A 185 9.89 7.62 31.05
N THR A 186 9.49 6.34 31.09
CA THR A 186 10.25 5.22 30.52
C THR A 186 10.61 5.45 29.04
N ASN A 187 9.65 5.92 28.24
CA ASN A 187 9.87 6.16 26.81
C ASN A 187 10.73 7.40 26.56
N LEU A 188 10.56 8.46 27.36
CA LEU A 188 11.36 9.69 27.26
C LEU A 188 12.83 9.43 27.60
N GLU A 189 13.10 8.70 28.69
CA GLU A 189 14.46 8.32 29.09
C GLU A 189 15.15 7.41 28.05
N ALA A 190 14.39 6.49 27.45
CA ALA A 190 14.90 5.65 26.37
C ALA A 190 15.25 6.46 25.11
N GLU A 191 14.41 7.41 24.72
CA GLU A 191 14.65 8.31 23.58
C GLU A 191 15.85 9.24 23.83
N ILE A 192 15.97 9.83 25.04
CA ILE A 192 17.13 10.62 25.46
C ILE A 192 18.42 9.80 25.30
N THR A 193 18.42 8.55 25.77
CA THR A 193 19.57 7.65 25.67
C THR A 193 19.94 7.34 24.22
N GLY A 194 18.93 7.09 23.37
CA GLY A 194 19.11 6.84 21.95
C GLY A 194 19.67 8.06 21.22
N ALA A 195 19.08 9.24 21.45
CA ALA A 195 19.50 10.51 20.86
C ALA A 195 20.93 10.88 21.29
N GLN A 196 21.30 10.70 22.56
CA GLN A 196 22.67 10.97 23.03
C GLN A 196 23.68 10.01 22.38
N THR A 197 23.34 8.73 22.24
CA THR A 197 24.20 7.76 21.55
C THR A 197 24.44 8.15 20.10
N LEU A 198 23.38 8.57 19.40
CA LEU A 198 23.44 9.05 18.02
C LEU A 198 24.30 10.31 17.91
N HIS A 199 24.06 11.30 18.79
CA HIS A 199 24.85 12.52 18.86
C HIS A 199 26.34 12.21 19.07
N ASP A 200 26.68 11.33 20.02
CA ASP A 200 28.07 11.04 20.38
C ASP A 200 28.83 10.31 19.26
N ALA A 201 28.14 9.42 18.53
CA ALA A 201 28.69 8.71 17.38
C ALA A 201 28.84 9.60 16.14
N ALA A 202 28.01 10.63 15.99
CA ALA A 202 27.99 11.49 14.82
C ALA A 202 29.26 12.35 14.70
N ILE A 203 29.80 12.41 13.49
CA ILE A 203 30.89 13.29 13.08
C ILE A 203 30.27 14.40 12.24
N GLU A 204 30.52 15.66 12.59
CA GLU A 204 30.09 16.79 11.76
C GLU A 204 31.15 17.13 10.71
N GLY A 205 30.68 17.48 9.52
CA GLY A 205 31.54 17.95 8.45
C GLY A 205 30.80 18.06 7.12
N THR A 206 31.54 17.81 6.05
CA THR A 206 31.04 17.93 4.68
C THR A 206 31.24 16.66 3.89
N ALA A 207 31.80 15.58 4.46
CA ALA A 207 31.95 14.33 3.74
C ALA A 207 30.65 13.51 3.79
N ILE A 208 30.43 12.64 2.80
CA ILE A 208 29.26 11.75 2.77
C ILE A 208 29.22 10.90 4.03
N GLY A 209 28.04 10.83 4.66
CA GLY A 209 27.82 10.09 5.89
C GLY A 209 28.17 10.87 7.17
N GLU A 210 28.84 12.02 7.06
CA GLU A 210 28.94 12.99 8.15
C GLU A 210 27.63 13.78 8.29
N TYR A 211 27.46 14.49 9.40
CA TYR A 211 26.30 15.33 9.67
C TYR A 211 26.65 16.80 9.42
N ALA A 212 25.67 17.60 8.97
CA ALA A 212 25.88 19.02 8.70
C ALA A 212 26.41 19.76 9.94
N VAL A 213 27.37 20.67 9.75
CA VAL A 213 27.97 21.44 10.85
C VAL A 213 26.88 22.24 11.60
N GLY A 214 26.83 22.08 12.92
CA GLY A 214 25.83 22.69 13.81
C GLY A 214 24.62 21.80 14.11
N SER A 215 24.40 20.72 13.35
CA SER A 215 23.30 19.77 13.60
C SER A 215 23.40 19.12 14.99
N LYS A 216 24.61 18.80 15.47
CA LYS A 216 24.84 18.22 16.79
C LYS A 216 24.42 19.17 17.90
N ALA A 217 24.72 20.46 17.75
CA ALA A 217 24.31 21.48 18.72
C ALA A 217 22.78 21.59 18.81
N THR A 218 22.08 21.51 17.67
CA THR A 218 20.61 21.49 17.63
C THR A 218 20.05 20.25 18.32
N LEU A 219 20.56 19.05 18.01
CA LEU A 219 20.13 17.81 18.66
C LEU A 219 20.41 17.83 20.16
N GLN A 220 21.60 18.29 20.58
CA GLN A 220 21.95 18.43 21.99
C GLN A 220 21.00 19.38 22.73
N THR A 221 20.58 20.47 22.09
CA THR A 221 19.59 21.39 22.69
C THR A 221 18.25 20.70 22.96
N ALA A 222 17.80 19.83 22.05
CA ALA A 222 16.58 19.05 22.23
C ALA A 222 16.74 17.97 23.32
N ILE A 223 17.90 17.30 23.37
CA ILE A 223 18.24 16.33 24.42
C ILE A 223 18.22 17.02 25.80
N ASP A 224 18.88 18.18 25.92
CA ASP A 224 18.96 18.93 27.18
C ASP A 224 17.56 19.40 27.64
N ALA A 225 16.70 19.81 26.70
CA ALA A 225 15.31 20.18 27.00
C ALA A 225 14.49 18.98 27.50
N ALA A 226 14.62 17.82 26.86
CA ALA A 226 13.97 16.59 27.30
C ALA A 226 14.47 16.14 28.68
N GLN A 227 15.77 16.20 28.92
CA GLN A 227 16.36 15.87 30.24
C GLN A 227 15.87 16.84 31.32
N SER A 228 15.68 18.12 31.00
CA SER A 228 15.11 19.10 31.94
C SER A 228 13.68 18.76 32.37
N VAL A 229 12.89 18.06 31.53
CA VAL A 229 11.54 17.59 31.88
C VAL A 229 11.62 16.41 32.85
N VAL A 230 12.61 15.52 32.69
CA VAL A 230 12.84 14.39 33.61
C VAL A 230 13.33 14.88 34.98
N ASP A 231 14.24 15.87 35.00
CA ASP A 231 14.90 16.34 36.22
C ASP A 231 14.13 17.42 36.99
N THR A 232 12.99 17.89 36.47
CA THR A 232 12.28 19.02 37.06
C THR A 232 11.66 18.67 38.41
N THR A 233 11.58 19.68 39.27
CA THR A 233 10.81 19.62 40.53
C THR A 233 9.48 20.37 40.43
N GLU A 234 9.18 20.95 39.26
CA GLU A 234 7.90 21.60 39.00
C GLU A 234 6.80 20.56 38.75
N LEU A 235 5.54 20.96 38.96
CA LEU A 235 4.39 20.09 38.69
C LEU A 235 4.27 19.84 37.18
N LEU A 236 4.19 18.57 36.81
CA LEU A 236 4.01 18.11 35.42
C LEU A 236 2.80 17.20 35.31
N SER A 237 2.13 17.27 34.17
CA SER A 237 1.15 16.27 33.74
C SER A 237 1.80 15.24 32.81
N GLN A 238 1.16 14.08 32.61
CA GLN A 238 1.65 13.09 31.64
C GLN A 238 1.70 13.67 30.21
N ALA A 239 0.81 14.60 29.88
CA ALA A 239 0.81 15.27 28.57
C ALA A 239 2.08 16.11 28.34
N ASP A 240 2.68 16.69 29.39
CA ASP A 240 3.93 17.44 29.28
C ASP A 240 5.11 16.50 28.98
N VAL A 241 5.13 15.31 29.59
CA VAL A 241 6.13 14.26 29.33
C VAL A 241 6.03 13.74 27.90
N ASP A 242 4.80 13.46 27.44
CA ASP A 242 4.54 12.98 26.08
C ASP A 242 4.90 14.04 25.02
N ALA A 243 4.65 15.33 25.31
CA ALA A 243 5.04 16.43 24.43
C ALA A 243 6.57 16.58 24.33
N ALA A 244 7.30 16.38 25.42
CA ALA A 244 8.76 16.38 25.43
C ALA A 244 9.33 15.22 24.59
N LEU A 245 8.74 14.02 24.70
CA LEU A 245 9.10 12.86 23.88
C LEU A 245 8.92 13.15 22.39
N GLN A 246 7.75 13.66 22.00
CA GLN A 246 7.46 13.98 20.60
C GLN A 246 8.41 15.05 20.04
N THR A 247 8.77 16.04 20.85
CA THR A 247 9.73 17.09 20.47
C THR A 247 11.12 16.51 20.22
N LEU A 248 11.60 15.63 21.11
CA LEU A 248 12.90 14.98 20.93
C LEU A 248 12.92 14.04 19.72
N GLN A 249 11.87 13.24 19.51
CA GLN A 249 11.74 12.36 18.34
C GLN A 249 11.82 13.16 17.03
N SER A 250 11.13 14.30 16.95
CA SER A 250 11.19 15.18 15.78
C SER A 250 12.61 15.72 15.54
N ALA A 251 13.32 16.10 16.61
CA ALA A 251 14.71 16.57 16.51
C ALA A 251 15.68 15.46 16.06
N VAL A 252 15.45 14.20 16.48
CA VAL A 252 16.22 13.03 16.02
C VAL A 252 15.98 12.77 14.53
N GLU A 253 14.75 12.90 14.04
CA GLU A 253 14.43 12.81 12.62
C GLU A 253 15.15 13.90 11.81
N ASP A 254 15.03 15.16 12.22
CA ASP A 254 15.72 16.28 11.59
C ASP A 254 17.24 16.10 11.59
N PHE A 255 17.81 15.59 12.68
CA PHE A 255 19.23 15.29 12.77
C PHE A 255 19.65 14.21 11.75
N ASN A 256 18.88 13.14 11.60
CA ASN A 256 19.15 12.10 10.61
C ASN A 256 19.02 12.62 9.16
N LEU A 257 18.10 13.54 8.89
CA LEU A 257 17.97 14.20 7.60
C LEU A 257 19.14 15.15 7.30
N ALA A 258 19.83 15.66 8.32
CA ALA A 258 21.02 16.49 8.16
C ALA A 258 22.29 15.70 7.78
N ARG A 259 22.21 14.37 7.59
CA ARG A 259 23.32 13.56 7.08
C ARG A 259 23.68 13.97 5.65
N VAL A 260 24.94 14.32 5.41
CA VAL A 260 25.45 14.75 4.09
C VAL A 260 25.41 13.57 3.12
N GLY A 261 24.80 13.80 1.95
CA GLY A 261 24.42 12.76 0.99
C GLY A 261 23.14 12.01 1.36
N GLY A 262 22.55 12.28 2.53
CA GLY A 262 21.40 11.56 3.07
C GLY A 262 21.71 10.15 3.55
N PRO A 263 20.65 9.43 3.98
CA PRO A 263 20.57 8.02 4.26
C PRO A 263 21.66 7.11 3.70
N ASP A 264 21.45 6.82 2.44
CA ASP A 264 21.90 5.59 1.80
C ASP A 264 22.52 5.93 0.45
N ARG A 265 23.19 7.09 0.34
CA ARG A 265 23.73 7.56 -0.94
C ARG A 265 24.86 6.68 -1.45
N ASP A 266 24.59 6.03 -2.58
CA ASP A 266 25.47 5.20 -3.37
C ASP A 266 25.47 5.67 -4.83
N ILE A 267 26.62 6.18 -5.28
CA ILE A 267 26.85 6.66 -6.66
C ILE A 267 27.60 5.64 -7.52
N THR A 268 27.83 4.42 -7.04
CA THR A 268 28.65 3.42 -7.73
C THR A 268 28.13 3.16 -9.14
N GLN A 269 26.80 2.98 -9.25
CA GLN A 269 26.17 2.69 -10.52
C GLN A 269 26.16 3.91 -11.46
N LEU A 270 25.79 5.09 -10.96
CA LEU A 270 25.88 6.35 -11.72
C LEU A 270 27.29 6.58 -12.29
N THR A 271 28.32 6.39 -11.46
CA THR A 271 29.73 6.56 -11.88
C THR A 271 30.12 5.56 -12.97
N ALA A 272 29.67 4.31 -12.88
CA ALA A 272 29.90 3.30 -13.91
C ALA A 272 29.18 3.66 -15.22
N THR A 273 27.95 4.17 -15.14
CA THR A 273 27.17 4.62 -16.31
C THR A 273 27.82 5.83 -16.98
N ILE A 274 28.31 6.81 -16.22
CA ILE A 274 29.10 7.95 -16.73
C ILE A 274 30.33 7.47 -17.48
N ALA A 275 31.11 6.55 -16.89
CA ALA A 275 32.31 6.02 -17.54
C ALA A 275 31.99 5.28 -18.85
N ASN A 276 30.91 4.49 -18.88
CA ASN A 276 30.44 3.83 -20.09
C ASN A 276 29.99 4.82 -21.17
N ALA A 277 29.19 5.83 -20.78
CA ALA A 277 28.72 6.87 -21.69
C ALA A 277 29.89 7.64 -22.32
N GLN A 278 30.91 8.00 -21.53
CA GLN A 278 32.09 8.69 -22.03
C GLN A 278 32.88 7.80 -23.01
N ALA A 279 33.01 6.50 -22.73
CA ALA A 279 33.69 5.58 -23.66
C ALA A 279 32.95 5.46 -25.00
N ILE A 280 31.61 5.39 -24.98
CA ILE A 280 30.76 5.38 -26.19
C ILE A 280 30.94 6.70 -26.96
N HIS A 281 30.84 7.83 -26.27
CA HIS A 281 31.03 9.15 -26.85
C HIS A 281 32.41 9.27 -27.51
N ASP A 282 33.48 8.86 -26.84
CA ASP A 282 34.85 9.00 -27.33
C ASP A 282 35.14 8.12 -28.55
N ALA A 283 34.57 6.91 -28.57
CA ALA A 283 34.67 6.00 -29.72
C ALA A 283 33.85 6.46 -30.94
N ALA A 284 32.80 7.24 -30.72
CA ALA A 284 31.87 7.64 -31.77
C ALA A 284 32.47 8.66 -32.76
N VAL A 285 32.19 8.43 -34.04
CA VAL A 285 32.49 9.37 -35.13
C VAL A 285 31.18 9.87 -35.71
N GLU A 286 31.02 11.20 -35.77
CA GLU A 286 29.87 11.83 -36.43
C GLU A 286 30.14 12.05 -37.92
N GLY A 287 29.09 11.96 -38.72
CA GLY A 287 29.17 12.17 -40.16
C GLY A 287 27.81 12.12 -40.83
N THR A 288 27.81 11.97 -42.16
CA THR A 288 26.62 11.73 -42.97
C THR A 288 26.64 10.34 -43.61
N GLU A 289 27.65 9.54 -43.31
CA GLU A 289 27.88 8.22 -43.90
C GLU A 289 27.29 7.12 -43.02
N LEU A 290 26.95 5.98 -43.63
CA LEU A 290 26.51 4.81 -42.87
C LEU A 290 27.58 4.37 -41.87
N GLY A 291 27.14 3.99 -40.67
CA GLY A 291 28.04 3.61 -39.58
C GLY A 291 28.67 4.79 -38.84
N THR A 292 28.31 6.04 -39.20
CA THR A 292 28.61 7.22 -38.39
C THR A 292 27.38 7.68 -37.62
N TYR A 293 27.58 8.30 -36.47
CA TYR A 293 26.49 8.91 -35.69
C TYR A 293 26.04 10.22 -36.36
N GLN A 294 24.76 10.57 -36.20
CA GLN A 294 24.24 11.83 -36.70
C GLN A 294 25.00 13.03 -36.11
N ILE A 295 25.30 14.03 -36.94
CA ILE A 295 25.99 15.25 -36.51
C ILE A 295 25.20 15.95 -35.38
N GLY A 296 25.89 16.25 -34.27
CA GLY A 296 25.33 16.90 -33.08
C GLY A 296 24.85 15.93 -31.99
N SER A 297 24.74 14.64 -32.28
CA SER A 297 24.35 13.62 -31.29
C SER A 297 25.36 13.50 -30.14
N LYS A 298 26.67 13.68 -30.42
CA LYS A 298 27.74 13.63 -29.42
C LYS A 298 27.60 14.76 -28.41
N ALA A 299 27.24 15.96 -28.88
CA ALA A 299 27.03 17.10 -28.00
C ALA A 299 25.85 16.88 -27.03
N ILE A 300 24.79 16.20 -27.48
CA ILE A 300 23.65 15.84 -26.64
C ILE A 300 24.07 14.83 -25.57
N LEU A 301 24.77 13.76 -25.97
CA LEU A 301 25.27 12.76 -25.02
C LEU A 301 26.25 13.38 -24.01
N GLN A 302 27.16 14.24 -24.47
CA GLN A 302 28.11 14.93 -23.58
C GLN A 302 27.39 15.83 -22.57
N SER A 303 26.33 16.54 -22.97
CA SER A 303 25.53 17.34 -22.02
C SER A 303 24.92 16.46 -20.92
N ALA A 304 24.38 15.29 -21.27
CA ALA A 304 23.82 14.37 -20.28
C ALA A 304 24.90 13.77 -19.36
N ILE A 305 26.09 13.50 -19.89
CA ILE A 305 27.26 13.09 -19.10
C ILE A 305 27.64 14.17 -18.10
N ASP A 306 27.71 15.42 -18.53
CA ASP A 306 28.09 16.57 -17.69
C ASP A 306 27.06 16.79 -16.57
N ASP A 307 25.76 16.69 -16.88
CA ASP A 307 24.68 16.79 -15.89
C ASP A 307 24.73 15.65 -14.85
N ALA A 308 24.95 14.41 -15.31
CA ALA A 308 25.12 13.25 -14.43
C ALA A 308 26.35 13.39 -13.52
N GLN A 309 27.47 13.89 -14.06
CA GLN A 309 28.68 14.15 -13.29
C GLN A 309 28.45 15.23 -12.24
N ALA A 310 27.69 16.28 -12.56
CA ALA A 310 27.34 17.31 -11.58
C ALA A 310 26.55 16.75 -10.39
N VAL A 311 25.63 15.79 -10.62
CA VAL A 311 24.90 15.10 -9.53
C VAL A 311 25.82 14.18 -8.72
N ALA A 312 26.73 13.47 -9.40
CA ALA A 312 27.72 12.62 -8.72
C ALA A 312 28.63 13.44 -7.78
N ASP A 313 29.03 14.64 -8.23
CA ASP A 313 29.88 15.57 -7.48
C ASP A 313 29.13 16.35 -6.40
N ASP A 314 27.82 16.59 -6.57
CA ASP A 314 26.98 17.26 -5.58
C ASP A 314 26.54 16.31 -4.46
N ILE A 315 27.38 16.26 -3.43
CA ILE A 315 27.15 15.48 -2.20
C ILE A 315 26.01 16.01 -1.32
N SER A 316 25.40 17.16 -1.65
CA SER A 316 24.23 17.67 -0.93
C SER A 316 22.92 17.00 -1.35
N THR A 317 22.94 16.22 -2.44
CA THR A 317 21.79 15.49 -2.97
C THR A 317 21.61 14.12 -2.32
N GLY A 318 20.36 13.64 -2.21
CA GLY A 318 20.02 12.29 -1.71
C GLY A 318 19.94 11.24 -2.82
N GLN A 319 19.77 9.96 -2.44
CA GLN A 319 19.81 8.82 -3.37
C GLN A 319 18.82 8.93 -4.54
N THR A 320 17.60 9.42 -4.33
CA THR A 320 16.61 9.56 -5.41
C THR A 320 17.11 10.43 -6.56
N VAL A 321 17.86 11.50 -6.26
CA VAL A 321 18.42 12.38 -7.28
C VAL A 321 19.54 11.67 -8.07
N VAL A 322 20.32 10.82 -7.39
CA VAL A 322 21.34 9.97 -8.02
C VAL A 322 20.69 8.97 -8.98
N ASP A 323 19.62 8.30 -8.55
CA ASP A 323 18.89 7.32 -9.35
C ASP A 323 18.25 7.97 -10.59
N ASP A 324 17.63 9.14 -10.42
CA ASP A 324 17.02 9.90 -11.52
C ASP A 324 18.07 10.37 -12.55
N ALA A 325 19.25 10.80 -12.08
CA ALA A 325 20.35 11.19 -12.95
C ALA A 325 20.91 9.98 -13.73
N GLU A 326 21.00 8.82 -13.10
CA GLU A 326 21.42 7.60 -13.76
C GLU A 326 20.44 7.22 -14.89
N GLN A 327 19.13 7.20 -14.60
CA GLN A 327 18.12 6.88 -15.60
C GLN A 327 18.15 7.87 -16.76
N THR A 328 18.28 9.16 -16.47
CA THR A 328 18.39 10.21 -17.49
C THR A 328 19.59 9.98 -18.41
N LEU A 329 20.74 9.60 -17.85
CA LEU A 329 21.93 9.28 -18.64
C LEU A 329 21.75 7.99 -19.46
N GLN A 330 21.13 6.95 -18.90
CA GLN A 330 20.82 5.71 -19.64
C GLN A 330 19.92 5.98 -20.85
N ASP A 331 18.89 6.82 -20.69
CA ASP A 331 18.00 7.22 -21.78
C ASP A 331 18.76 8.00 -22.87
N ALA A 332 19.70 8.87 -22.47
CA ALA A 332 20.55 9.60 -23.40
C ALA A 332 21.51 8.68 -24.17
N ILE A 333 22.07 7.65 -23.53
CA ILE A 333 22.88 6.62 -24.20
C ILE A 333 22.04 5.89 -25.25
N ALA A 334 20.82 5.44 -24.90
CA ALA A 334 19.95 4.74 -25.83
C ALA A 334 19.56 5.61 -27.04
N ALA A 335 19.24 6.89 -26.81
CA ALA A 335 18.97 7.83 -27.89
C ALA A 335 20.20 8.06 -28.79
N PHE A 336 21.40 8.11 -28.20
CA PHE A 336 22.65 8.23 -28.94
C PHE A 336 22.92 7.00 -29.81
N GLU A 337 22.71 5.78 -29.30
CA GLU A 337 22.86 4.54 -30.06
C GLU A 337 21.91 4.47 -31.27
N GLU A 338 20.67 4.92 -31.12
CA GLU A 338 19.71 5.00 -32.24
C GLU A 338 20.08 6.04 -33.30
N ALA A 339 20.84 7.07 -32.92
CA ALA A 339 21.37 8.07 -33.84
C ALA A 339 22.48 7.52 -34.76
N LEU A 340 22.88 6.26 -34.61
CA LEU A 340 23.77 5.58 -35.56
C LEU A 340 23.09 5.45 -36.92
N GLN A 341 23.70 6.05 -37.95
CA GLN A 341 23.16 6.06 -39.30
C GLN A 341 23.26 4.68 -39.93
N GLY A 342 22.12 4.18 -40.40
CA GLY A 342 21.97 2.90 -41.06
C GLY A 342 20.93 2.98 -42.18
N VAL A 343 20.93 1.97 -43.03
CA VAL A 343 19.91 1.74 -44.05
C VAL A 343 19.21 0.43 -43.75
N TYR A 344 17.89 0.41 -43.88
CA TYR A 344 17.15 -0.85 -43.81
C TYR A 344 17.22 -1.58 -45.15
N VAL A 345 17.38 -2.90 -45.07
CA VAL A 345 17.29 -3.84 -46.20
C VAL A 345 16.32 -4.97 -45.83
N VAL A 346 15.98 -5.83 -46.78
CA VAL A 346 15.19 -7.03 -46.47
C VAL A 346 16.11 -8.24 -46.40
N SER A 347 16.02 -8.98 -45.31
CA SER A 347 16.62 -10.31 -45.16
C SER A 347 15.56 -11.36 -45.45
N LEU A 348 15.89 -12.29 -46.35
CA LEU A 348 15.06 -13.43 -46.73
C LEU A 348 15.75 -14.71 -46.26
N GLY A 349 15.03 -15.58 -45.59
CA GLY A 349 15.52 -16.89 -45.14
C GLY A 349 14.56 -18.03 -45.48
N GLY A 350 15.07 -19.26 -45.58
CA GLY A 350 14.22 -20.44 -45.76
C GLY A 350 13.32 -20.39 -47.00
N ALA A 351 12.01 -20.20 -46.79
CA ALA A 351 10.99 -20.12 -47.84
C ALA A 351 10.37 -18.71 -47.96
N ASP A 352 11.04 -17.69 -47.43
CA ASP A 352 10.58 -16.31 -47.39
C ASP A 352 10.75 -15.62 -48.75
N TYR A 353 9.78 -14.78 -49.12
CA TYR A 353 9.82 -14.00 -50.36
C TYR A 353 8.88 -12.79 -50.29
N ILE A 354 8.97 -11.92 -51.30
CA ILE A 354 8.03 -10.83 -51.52
C ILE A 354 7.25 -11.13 -52.80
N GLU A 355 5.92 -11.15 -52.71
CA GLU A 355 5.02 -11.30 -53.86
C GLU A 355 4.42 -9.94 -54.23
N THR A 356 4.44 -9.58 -55.52
CA THR A 356 3.83 -8.33 -56.00
C THR A 356 2.54 -8.65 -56.77
N PRO A 357 1.37 -8.71 -56.10
CA PRO A 357 0.15 -9.26 -56.71
C PRO A 357 -0.40 -8.45 -57.89
N THR A 358 0.03 -7.20 -58.04
CA THR A 358 -0.41 -6.29 -59.10
C THR A 358 0.55 -6.22 -60.28
N PHE A 359 1.67 -6.96 -60.24
CA PHE A 359 2.68 -6.98 -61.30
C PHE A 359 3.01 -8.42 -61.70
N GLN A 360 2.88 -8.77 -62.97
CA GLN A 360 3.14 -10.12 -63.50
C GLN A 360 4.42 -10.19 -64.35
N GLY A 361 5.24 -9.14 -64.32
CA GLY A 361 6.42 -9.00 -65.16
C GLY A 361 6.12 -8.49 -66.57
N ILE A 362 7.16 -8.41 -67.39
CA ILE A 362 7.06 -7.98 -68.80
C ILE A 362 6.95 -9.23 -69.68
N ALA A 363 5.97 -9.27 -70.58
CA ALA A 363 5.66 -10.44 -71.40
C ALA A 363 6.43 -10.47 -72.73
N GLY A 364 6.48 -11.64 -73.38
CA GLY A 364 6.88 -11.76 -74.79
C GLY A 364 8.32 -11.39 -75.08
N ALA A 365 8.55 -10.82 -76.25
CA ALA A 365 9.87 -10.42 -76.77
C ALA A 365 10.22 -8.93 -76.56
N ALA A 366 9.43 -8.18 -75.78
CA ALA A 366 9.71 -6.77 -75.47
C ALA A 366 11.10 -6.61 -74.81
N GLU A 367 11.77 -5.49 -75.04
CA GLU A 367 12.97 -5.19 -74.27
C GLU A 367 12.66 -5.03 -72.77
N ARG A 368 13.65 -5.30 -71.90
CA ARG A 368 13.51 -5.16 -70.45
C ARG A 368 14.85 -5.20 -69.74
N THR A 369 14.87 -4.67 -68.52
CA THR A 369 15.99 -4.80 -67.59
C THR A 369 15.49 -5.15 -66.20
N MET A 370 16.21 -6.03 -65.48
CA MET A 370 16.01 -6.29 -64.05
C MET A 370 17.32 -6.03 -63.30
N GLU A 371 17.25 -5.39 -62.14
CA GLU A 371 18.41 -5.07 -61.30
C GLU A 371 18.09 -5.31 -59.82
N ALA A 372 19.11 -5.66 -59.03
CA ALA A 372 19.02 -5.73 -57.57
C ALA A 372 20.42 -5.63 -56.93
N TRP A 373 20.48 -5.12 -55.71
CA TRP A 373 21.60 -5.39 -54.81
C TRP A 373 21.31 -6.64 -53.98
N ILE A 374 22.26 -7.57 -53.94
CA ILE A 374 22.14 -8.83 -53.20
C ILE A 374 23.36 -9.08 -52.33
N LYS A 375 23.19 -9.77 -51.21
CA LYS A 375 24.27 -10.34 -50.40
C LYS A 375 23.88 -11.73 -49.94
N THR A 376 24.63 -12.75 -50.34
CA THR A 376 24.35 -14.14 -50.00
C THR A 376 25.64 -14.96 -49.98
N ASP A 377 25.70 -15.99 -49.15
CA ASP A 377 26.73 -17.04 -49.13
C ASP A 377 26.15 -18.40 -49.56
N GLN A 378 24.89 -18.42 -50.04
CA GLN A 378 24.20 -19.66 -50.35
C GLN A 378 24.87 -20.37 -51.53
N SER A 379 25.37 -21.58 -51.28
CA SER A 379 26.07 -22.41 -52.26
C SER A 379 25.23 -23.61 -52.75
N THR A 380 23.94 -23.38 -53.06
CA THR A 380 23.11 -24.43 -53.68
C THR A 380 23.24 -24.35 -55.20
N ALA A 381 23.89 -25.36 -55.79
CA ALA A 381 24.41 -25.34 -57.16
C ALA A 381 23.45 -24.79 -58.24
N THR A 382 22.12 -24.93 -58.10
CA THR A 382 21.15 -24.45 -59.10
C THR A 382 19.79 -23.95 -58.59
N THR A 383 19.63 -23.64 -57.29
CA THR A 383 18.28 -23.43 -56.72
C THR A 383 18.07 -22.06 -56.07
N THR A 384 19.08 -21.20 -56.07
CA THR A 384 18.97 -19.86 -55.48
C THR A 384 18.36 -18.88 -56.46
N LEU A 385 17.14 -18.41 -56.21
CA LEU A 385 16.43 -17.49 -57.12
C LEU A 385 16.32 -16.08 -56.54
N ILE A 386 16.71 -15.06 -57.32
CA ILE A 386 16.68 -13.65 -56.92
C ILE A 386 15.36 -13.00 -57.34
N LEU A 387 15.06 -12.94 -58.65
CA LEU A 387 13.85 -12.29 -59.19
C LEU A 387 13.18 -13.22 -60.22
N SER A 388 11.85 -13.31 -60.22
CA SER A 388 11.16 -14.26 -61.10
C SER A 388 9.77 -13.80 -61.52
N TRP A 389 9.44 -14.08 -62.79
CA TRP A 389 8.06 -14.15 -63.25
C TRP A 389 7.89 -15.22 -64.34
N GLY A 390 6.63 -15.46 -64.71
CA GLY A 390 6.25 -16.46 -65.71
C GLY A 390 6.09 -17.87 -65.14
N ILE A 391 6.04 -18.86 -66.02
CA ILE A 391 5.75 -20.26 -65.68
C ILE A 391 6.88 -21.18 -66.14
N ASN A 392 7.02 -22.35 -65.52
CA ASN A 392 8.04 -23.32 -65.90
C ASN A 392 7.64 -24.13 -67.16
N ALA A 393 7.48 -23.42 -68.28
CA ALA A 393 7.26 -23.97 -69.62
C ALA A 393 8.27 -23.37 -70.59
N ASN A 394 8.55 -24.07 -71.69
CA ASN A 394 9.60 -23.70 -72.65
C ASN A 394 9.44 -22.24 -73.14
N ARG A 395 10.42 -21.38 -72.87
CA ARG A 395 10.48 -19.95 -73.22
C ARG A 395 9.48 -19.04 -72.50
N GLU A 396 8.69 -19.58 -71.56
CA GLU A 396 7.66 -18.84 -70.81
C GLU A 396 8.09 -18.44 -69.39
N LYS A 397 9.31 -18.81 -68.99
CA LYS A 397 9.93 -18.46 -67.71
C LYS A 397 10.80 -17.21 -67.85
N TRP A 398 11.01 -16.50 -66.75
CA TRP A 398 12.01 -15.45 -66.66
C TRP A 398 12.58 -15.37 -65.24
N ASP A 399 13.59 -16.19 -64.99
CA ASP A 399 14.20 -16.37 -63.66
C ASP A 399 15.61 -15.78 -63.64
N MET A 400 15.81 -14.67 -62.92
CA MET A 400 17.13 -14.22 -62.49
C MET A 400 17.53 -15.01 -61.25
N ARG A 401 18.61 -15.78 -61.36
CA ARG A 401 19.03 -16.72 -60.33
C ARG A 401 20.53 -16.85 -60.26
N ILE A 402 21.01 -17.45 -59.18
CA ILE A 402 22.40 -17.88 -59.04
C ILE A 402 22.51 -19.32 -59.55
N ASN A 403 23.53 -19.58 -60.36
CA ASN A 403 23.83 -20.87 -60.93
C ASN A 403 25.32 -21.16 -60.72
N SER A 404 25.61 -22.07 -59.79
CA SER A 404 26.98 -22.43 -59.39
C SER A 404 27.83 -21.20 -59.00
N GLY A 405 27.22 -20.26 -58.28
CA GLY A 405 27.87 -19.05 -57.77
C GLY A 405 27.81 -17.83 -58.70
N SER A 406 27.40 -18.01 -59.97
CA SER A 406 27.33 -16.92 -60.96
C SER A 406 25.90 -16.54 -61.34
N LEU A 407 25.72 -15.30 -61.80
CA LEU A 407 24.44 -14.81 -62.28
C LEU A 407 23.97 -15.61 -63.50
N ARG A 408 22.68 -15.94 -63.55
CA ARG A 408 22.05 -16.58 -64.69
C ARG A 408 20.66 -16.01 -64.90
N ILE A 409 20.34 -15.74 -66.16
CA ILE A 409 18.95 -15.62 -66.61
C ILE A 409 18.50 -16.94 -67.25
N GLU A 410 17.41 -17.50 -66.75
CA GLU A 410 16.84 -18.75 -67.26
C GLU A 410 15.41 -18.51 -67.77
N TYR A 411 15.17 -18.84 -69.03
CA TYR A 411 13.85 -18.70 -69.65
C TYR A 411 13.17 -20.02 -70.00
N SER A 412 13.68 -21.14 -69.48
CA SER A 412 13.25 -22.52 -69.77
C SER A 412 13.47 -22.92 -71.24
N GLY A 413 14.21 -24.02 -71.47
CA GLY A 413 14.71 -24.38 -72.81
C GLY A 413 15.90 -23.53 -73.28
N GLY A 414 16.46 -22.68 -72.41
CA GLY A 414 17.67 -21.89 -72.64
C GLY A 414 17.98 -20.95 -71.47
N GLY A 415 19.08 -20.21 -71.60
CA GLY A 415 19.51 -19.19 -70.64
C GLY A 415 20.97 -18.78 -70.86
N VAL A 416 21.36 -17.64 -70.30
CA VAL A 416 22.71 -17.09 -70.36
C VAL A 416 23.31 -17.14 -68.96
N ASN A 417 24.57 -17.55 -68.84
CA ASN A 417 25.33 -17.52 -67.59
C ASN A 417 26.38 -16.42 -67.65
N GLY A 418 26.62 -15.81 -66.51
CA GLY A 418 27.82 -15.03 -66.24
C GLY A 418 28.97 -15.90 -65.77
N THR A 419 30.01 -15.27 -65.24
CA THR A 419 31.25 -15.92 -64.78
C THR A 419 31.74 -15.43 -63.42
N ALA A 420 31.35 -14.23 -63.01
CA ALA A 420 31.67 -13.67 -61.70
C ALA A 420 31.03 -14.50 -60.59
N THR A 421 31.71 -14.61 -59.45
CA THR A 421 31.14 -15.19 -58.23
C THR A 421 30.41 -14.09 -57.47
N ILE A 422 29.13 -14.31 -57.14
CA ILE A 422 28.25 -13.34 -56.49
C ILE A 422 27.60 -13.89 -55.21
N ASN A 423 28.05 -15.05 -54.73
CA ASN A 423 27.59 -15.71 -53.51
C ASN A 423 28.73 -15.90 -52.49
N ASP A 424 29.62 -14.90 -52.40
CA ASP A 424 30.79 -14.89 -51.52
C ASP A 424 30.52 -14.20 -50.17
N GLY A 425 29.26 -13.90 -49.87
CA GLY A 425 28.83 -13.17 -48.68
C GLY A 425 29.07 -11.66 -48.74
N GLN A 426 29.45 -11.09 -49.90
CA GLN A 426 29.55 -9.65 -50.12
C GLN A 426 28.33 -9.10 -50.88
N TRP A 427 28.15 -7.77 -50.81
CA TRP A 427 27.14 -7.08 -51.60
C TRP A 427 27.57 -7.01 -53.06
N HIS A 428 26.69 -7.43 -53.96
CA HIS A 428 26.86 -7.29 -55.40
C HIS A 428 25.63 -6.65 -56.02
N HIS A 429 25.85 -5.75 -56.97
CA HIS A 429 24.82 -5.31 -57.88
C HIS A 429 24.72 -6.29 -59.05
N VAL A 430 23.54 -6.83 -59.32
CA VAL A 430 23.29 -7.74 -60.43
C VAL A 430 22.26 -7.16 -61.38
N ALA A 431 22.50 -7.24 -62.68
CA ALA A 431 21.54 -6.82 -63.69
C ALA A 431 21.46 -7.76 -64.89
N VAL A 432 20.25 -7.89 -65.44
CA VAL A 432 19.96 -8.63 -66.69
C VAL A 432 19.27 -7.66 -67.64
N VAL A 433 19.86 -7.46 -68.81
CA VAL A 433 19.32 -6.63 -69.90
C VAL A 433 18.91 -7.55 -71.05
N MET A 434 17.73 -7.34 -71.62
CA MET A 434 17.32 -7.96 -72.89
C MET A 434 16.89 -6.89 -73.89
N SER A 435 17.52 -6.91 -75.07
CA SER A 435 17.20 -6.01 -76.19
C SER A 435 15.93 -6.46 -76.93
N ALA A 436 15.36 -5.58 -77.76
CA ALA A 436 14.25 -5.92 -78.64
C ALA A 436 14.62 -6.99 -79.70
N SER A 437 15.92 -7.22 -79.94
CA SER A 437 16.45 -8.28 -80.80
C SER A 437 16.72 -9.59 -80.06
N LEU A 438 16.36 -9.66 -78.77
CA LEU A 438 16.59 -10.80 -77.87
C LEU A 438 18.06 -11.06 -77.54
N ASP A 439 18.92 -10.06 -77.71
CA ASP A 439 20.26 -10.09 -77.13
C ASP A 439 20.15 -9.91 -75.62
N ILE A 440 20.87 -10.73 -74.88
CA ILE A 440 20.85 -10.78 -73.42
C ILE A 440 22.26 -10.45 -72.93
N GLU A 441 22.33 -9.51 -72.00
CA GLU A 441 23.56 -9.10 -71.32
C GLU A 441 23.36 -9.17 -69.81
N LEU A 442 24.37 -9.70 -69.12
CA LEU A 442 24.43 -9.86 -67.69
C LEU A 442 25.51 -8.93 -67.15
N TYR A 443 25.19 -8.17 -66.11
CA TYR A 443 26.12 -7.26 -65.48
C TYR A 443 26.25 -7.58 -63.99
N VAL A 444 27.49 -7.54 -63.49
CA VAL A 444 27.82 -7.64 -62.06
C VAL A 444 28.65 -6.42 -61.70
N ASP A 445 28.25 -5.70 -60.66
CA ASP A 445 28.90 -4.48 -60.17
C ASP A 445 29.14 -3.42 -61.26
N GLY A 446 28.23 -3.36 -62.23
CA GLY A 446 28.27 -2.42 -63.36
C GLY A 446 29.12 -2.86 -64.55
N ALA A 447 29.85 -3.97 -64.45
CA ALA A 447 30.65 -4.53 -65.54
C ALA A 447 29.90 -5.66 -66.26
N LEU A 448 30.08 -5.79 -67.58
CA LEU A 448 29.53 -6.89 -68.37
C LEU A 448 30.19 -8.21 -67.94
N ASP A 449 29.39 -9.18 -67.49
CA ASP A 449 29.84 -10.49 -66.99
C ASP A 449 29.48 -11.64 -67.95
N GLY A 450 28.41 -11.51 -68.73
CA GLY A 450 28.01 -12.54 -69.69
C GLY A 450 27.08 -12.00 -70.76
N SER A 451 27.09 -12.63 -71.94
CA SER A 451 26.19 -12.27 -73.02
C SER A 451 25.79 -13.46 -73.89
N GLY A 452 24.67 -13.33 -74.59
CA GLY A 452 24.15 -14.32 -75.53
C GLY A 452 22.92 -13.80 -76.24
N ALA A 453 22.32 -14.62 -77.10
CA ALA A 453 21.08 -14.28 -77.79
C ALA A 453 20.07 -15.41 -77.63
N ALA A 454 18.82 -15.07 -77.30
CA ALA A 454 17.74 -16.03 -77.25
C ALA A 454 17.13 -16.22 -78.65
N THR A 455 16.79 -17.46 -79.01
CA THR A 455 16.09 -17.79 -80.28
C THR A 455 14.56 -17.63 -80.18
N GLY A 456 14.08 -17.01 -79.10
CA GLY A 456 12.68 -16.68 -78.84
C GLY A 456 12.36 -16.66 -77.35
N ILE A 457 11.62 -15.64 -76.92
CA ILE A 457 11.11 -15.47 -75.56
C ILE A 457 9.60 -15.21 -75.66
N ILE A 458 8.81 -15.99 -74.92
CA ILE A 458 7.36 -15.82 -74.82
C ILE A 458 7.00 -15.22 -73.46
N SER A 459 7.73 -15.58 -72.40
CA SER A 459 7.60 -15.08 -71.02
C SER A 459 6.15 -14.82 -70.59
N SER A 460 5.56 -15.78 -69.88
CA SER A 460 4.16 -15.70 -69.45
C SER A 460 3.92 -14.62 -68.39
N THR A 461 2.69 -14.10 -68.33
CA THR A 461 2.18 -13.22 -67.25
C THR A 461 1.18 -13.96 -66.36
N ALA A 462 1.20 -15.29 -66.36
CA ALA A 462 0.24 -16.09 -65.59
C ALA A 462 0.49 -16.07 -64.08
N ASN A 463 1.69 -15.69 -63.64
CA ASN A 463 2.09 -15.60 -62.24
C ASN A 463 2.50 -14.17 -61.88
N ASN A 464 2.28 -13.80 -60.62
CA ASN A 464 2.81 -12.56 -60.04
C ASN A 464 4.33 -12.57 -60.05
N PHE A 465 4.94 -11.40 -60.17
CA PHE A 465 6.37 -11.21 -59.97
C PHE A 465 6.71 -11.45 -58.50
N ASN A 466 7.81 -12.16 -58.28
CA ASN A 466 8.34 -12.47 -56.96
C ASN A 466 9.78 -12.02 -56.83
N ILE A 467 10.09 -11.49 -55.65
CA ILE A 467 11.45 -11.22 -55.17
C ILE A 467 11.78 -12.32 -54.17
N GLY A 468 12.81 -13.10 -54.45
CA GLY A 468 13.34 -14.14 -53.57
C GLY A 468 12.74 -15.54 -53.74
N ARG A 469 11.82 -15.78 -54.69
CA ARG A 469 11.25 -17.12 -54.95
C ARG A 469 10.83 -17.32 -56.40
N SER A 470 11.10 -18.49 -56.97
CA SER A 470 10.68 -18.80 -58.35
C SER A 470 9.17 -18.99 -58.43
N THR A 471 8.54 -18.32 -59.39
CA THR A 471 7.11 -18.44 -59.65
C THR A 471 6.78 -19.73 -60.38
N GLY A 472 7.68 -20.18 -61.26
CA GLY A 472 7.54 -21.42 -62.03
C GLY A 472 8.01 -22.67 -61.27
N GLN A 473 8.91 -22.50 -60.31
CA GLN A 473 9.47 -23.60 -59.49
C GLN A 473 9.52 -23.20 -58.01
N PRO A 474 8.36 -23.18 -57.33
CA PRO A 474 8.17 -22.75 -55.94
C PRO A 474 9.13 -23.22 -54.86
N ASP A 475 9.91 -24.27 -55.11
CA ASP A 475 10.91 -24.84 -54.21
C ASP A 475 12.25 -24.06 -54.22
N ARG A 476 12.44 -23.16 -55.19
CA ARG A 476 13.64 -22.32 -55.33
C ARG A 476 13.46 -20.98 -54.63
N HIS A 477 14.35 -20.67 -53.69
CA HIS A 477 14.30 -19.45 -52.86
C HIS A 477 15.67 -18.78 -52.78
N PHE A 478 15.67 -17.47 -52.53
CA PHE A 478 16.82 -16.71 -52.09
C PHE A 478 16.98 -16.85 -50.59
N SER A 479 18.22 -16.94 -50.13
CA SER A 479 18.57 -16.74 -48.72
C SER A 479 19.68 -15.71 -48.64
N GLY A 480 19.44 -14.59 -47.98
CA GLY A 480 20.37 -13.47 -47.88
C GLY A 480 19.68 -12.12 -47.80
N LEU A 481 20.47 -11.05 -47.94
CA LEU A 481 19.97 -9.67 -47.96
C LEU A 481 19.72 -9.22 -49.39
N ILE A 482 18.64 -8.47 -49.59
CA ILE A 482 18.30 -7.85 -50.87
C ILE A 482 17.88 -6.40 -50.66
N SER A 483 18.30 -5.53 -51.57
CA SER A 483 17.91 -4.12 -51.59
C SER A 483 17.77 -3.63 -53.02
N ASP A 484 17.04 -2.52 -53.17
CA ASP A 484 17.05 -1.71 -54.39
C ASP A 484 16.72 -2.49 -55.68
N VAL A 485 15.61 -3.22 -55.66
CA VAL A 485 15.11 -4.01 -56.79
C VAL A 485 14.46 -3.11 -57.83
N ARG A 486 14.92 -3.18 -59.08
CA ARG A 486 14.44 -2.33 -60.19
C ARG A 486 14.02 -3.17 -61.37
N ILE A 487 12.91 -2.80 -62.00
CA ILE A 487 12.41 -3.41 -63.23
C ILE A 487 12.14 -2.31 -64.26
N TRP A 488 12.74 -2.44 -65.43
CA TRP A 488 12.61 -1.50 -66.54
C TRP A 488 11.97 -2.15 -67.75
N SER A 489 11.13 -1.40 -68.46
CA SER A 489 10.54 -1.75 -69.75
C SER A 489 11.41 -1.38 -70.95
N VAL A 490 12.68 -1.04 -70.70
CA VAL A 490 13.70 -0.70 -71.71
C VAL A 490 14.97 -1.52 -71.50
N ALA A 491 15.72 -1.75 -72.56
CA ALA A 491 17.09 -2.24 -72.47
C ALA A 491 18.02 -1.11 -72.01
N ARG A 492 18.48 -1.17 -70.77
CA ARG A 492 19.40 -0.20 -70.19
C ARG A 492 20.79 -0.38 -70.80
N THR A 493 21.48 0.72 -71.09
CA THR A 493 22.84 0.66 -71.65
C THR A 493 23.87 0.31 -70.57
N ALA A 494 25.05 -0.19 -70.97
CA ALA A 494 26.13 -0.47 -70.03
C ALA A 494 26.50 0.74 -69.14
N SER A 495 26.57 1.96 -69.70
CA SER A 495 26.82 3.18 -68.90
C SER A 495 25.70 3.44 -67.91
N GLN A 496 24.44 3.31 -68.35
CA GLN A 496 23.27 3.48 -67.49
C GLN A 496 23.22 2.51 -66.31
N ILE A 497 23.71 1.28 -66.49
CA ILE A 497 23.86 0.31 -65.38
C ILE A 497 25.00 0.75 -64.47
N ALA A 498 26.19 1.01 -65.02
CA ALA A 498 27.38 1.35 -64.25
C ALA A 498 27.22 2.63 -63.41
N ASP A 499 26.61 3.66 -64.00
CA ASP A 499 26.45 5.01 -63.42
C ASP A 499 25.33 5.07 -62.36
N ASN A 500 24.34 4.16 -62.42
CA ASN A 500 23.17 4.23 -61.54
C ASN A 500 23.08 3.10 -60.50
N LYS A 501 23.95 2.09 -60.53
CA LYS A 501 23.93 1.01 -59.54
C LYS A 501 24.11 1.51 -58.09
N ASP A 502 24.92 2.54 -57.90
CA ASP A 502 25.27 3.08 -56.56
C ASP A 502 24.36 4.24 -56.13
N VAL A 503 23.30 4.53 -56.88
CA VAL A 503 22.45 5.72 -56.66
C VAL A 503 21.02 5.30 -56.40
N ARG A 504 20.45 5.68 -55.26
CA ARG A 504 18.99 5.57 -55.03
C ARG A 504 18.25 6.45 -56.02
N LEU A 505 17.37 5.84 -56.81
CA LEU A 505 16.59 6.53 -57.82
C LEU A 505 15.41 7.29 -57.21
N THR A 506 14.86 8.22 -57.99
CA THR A 506 13.68 8.98 -57.57
C THR A 506 12.39 8.19 -57.73
N GLY A 507 12.38 7.18 -58.61
CA GLY A 507 11.19 6.39 -58.95
C GLY A 507 10.40 6.96 -60.14
N SER A 508 10.86 8.06 -60.73
CA SER A 508 10.19 8.74 -61.85
C SER A 508 10.91 8.58 -63.20
N GLU A 509 11.94 7.74 -63.23
CA GLU A 509 12.79 7.55 -64.40
C GLU A 509 12.01 6.94 -65.57
N THR A 510 12.24 7.45 -66.78
CA THR A 510 11.55 6.95 -67.98
C THR A 510 11.91 5.48 -68.23
N GLY A 511 10.88 4.65 -68.41
CA GLY A 511 11.01 3.21 -68.60
C GLY A 511 11.05 2.40 -67.30
N LEU A 512 11.09 3.03 -66.12
CA LEU A 512 11.01 2.34 -64.84
C LEU A 512 9.57 1.86 -64.61
N THR A 513 9.39 0.57 -64.35
CA THR A 513 8.09 -0.09 -64.23
C THR A 513 7.81 -0.61 -62.82
N GLY A 514 8.85 -0.95 -62.06
CA GLY A 514 8.76 -1.25 -60.64
C GLY A 514 10.08 -0.93 -59.96
N TYR A 515 10.01 -0.36 -58.76
CA TYR A 515 11.17 0.01 -57.97
C TYR A 515 10.92 -0.16 -56.48
N TRP A 516 11.42 -1.25 -55.91
CA TRP A 516 11.36 -1.51 -54.48
C TRP A 516 12.71 -1.15 -53.86
N LYS A 517 12.75 -0.01 -53.17
CA LYS A 517 13.94 0.40 -52.43
C LYS A 517 14.29 -0.60 -51.33
N LEU A 518 13.27 -1.20 -50.74
CA LEU A 518 13.40 -2.13 -49.61
C LEU A 518 14.12 -1.44 -48.45
N ASN A 519 13.58 -0.32 -48.00
CA ASN A 519 14.15 0.46 -46.90
C ASN A 519 13.11 1.03 -45.90
N ASP A 520 11.88 0.52 -45.93
CA ASP A 520 10.76 0.99 -45.12
C ASP A 520 10.98 0.76 -43.61
N GLY A 521 11.81 -0.22 -43.24
CA GLY A 521 12.31 -0.45 -41.88
C GLY A 521 11.29 -1.02 -40.90
N SER A 522 10.02 -1.15 -41.29
CA SER A 522 8.97 -1.76 -40.48
C SER A 522 7.80 -2.25 -41.35
N GLY A 523 6.91 -3.06 -40.77
CA GLY A 523 5.74 -3.59 -41.46
C GLY A 523 6.04 -4.83 -42.31
N THR A 524 5.02 -5.31 -43.04
CA THR A 524 5.03 -6.60 -43.75
C THR A 524 4.85 -6.44 -45.26
N SER A 525 5.25 -5.30 -45.80
CA SER A 525 5.13 -4.98 -47.22
C SER A 525 6.30 -4.13 -47.68
N ALA A 526 6.71 -4.28 -48.94
CA ALA A 526 7.67 -3.42 -49.61
C ALA A 526 6.93 -2.44 -50.53
N ALA A 527 7.07 -1.14 -50.28
CA ALA A 527 6.50 -0.13 -51.16
C ALA A 527 7.22 -0.12 -52.52
N ASP A 528 6.44 -0.05 -53.61
CA ASP A 528 6.96 0.31 -54.92
C ASP A 528 7.07 1.84 -55.00
N SER A 529 8.30 2.34 -55.05
CA SER A 529 8.62 3.76 -55.24
C SER A 529 8.51 4.21 -56.70
N GLY A 530 8.22 3.29 -57.62
CA GLY A 530 7.99 3.56 -59.04
C GLY A 530 6.60 4.12 -59.34
N PRO A 531 6.31 4.48 -60.60
CA PRO A 531 5.09 5.20 -60.97
C PRO A 531 3.81 4.35 -60.89
N ALA A 532 3.95 3.03 -60.78
CA ALA A 532 2.86 2.08 -60.91
C ALA A 532 2.36 1.48 -59.58
N ASN A 533 3.02 1.79 -58.46
CA ASN A 533 2.62 1.39 -57.10
C ASN A 533 2.36 -0.13 -56.95
N HIS A 534 3.22 -0.96 -57.50
CA HIS A 534 3.15 -2.42 -57.37
C HIS A 534 3.65 -2.90 -56.00
N THR A 535 2.97 -2.53 -54.92
CA THR A 535 3.36 -2.92 -53.55
C THR A 535 3.57 -4.43 -53.42
N GLY A 536 4.71 -4.82 -52.89
CA GLY A 536 5.05 -6.21 -52.59
C GLY A 536 4.62 -6.60 -51.18
N ASN A 537 4.03 -7.78 -51.03
CA ASN A 537 3.63 -8.35 -49.73
C ASN A 537 4.68 -9.36 -49.28
N PHE A 538 5.06 -9.30 -48.01
CA PHE A 538 5.92 -10.32 -47.41
C PHE A 538 5.14 -11.63 -47.27
N VAL A 539 5.75 -12.74 -47.70
CA VAL A 539 5.21 -14.09 -47.53
C VAL A 539 6.27 -14.94 -46.83
N GLY A 540 5.86 -15.60 -45.76
CA GLY A 540 6.78 -16.20 -44.79
C GLY A 540 7.12 -15.19 -43.69
N ASN A 541 8.39 -15.10 -43.30
CA ASN A 541 8.91 -14.17 -42.31
C ASN A 541 10.14 -13.35 -42.80
N PRO A 542 10.09 -12.66 -43.97
CA PRO A 542 11.07 -11.62 -44.27
C PRO A 542 11.20 -10.61 -43.13
N ILE A 543 12.43 -10.17 -42.85
CA ILE A 543 12.71 -9.18 -41.79
C ILE A 543 13.37 -7.93 -42.37
N TRP A 544 13.03 -6.78 -41.78
CA TRP A 544 13.77 -5.55 -41.99
C TRP A 544 15.06 -5.58 -41.17
N GLU A 545 16.20 -5.47 -41.83
CA GLU A 545 17.52 -5.49 -41.18
C GLU A 545 18.18 -4.12 -41.36
N LYS A 546 18.52 -3.45 -40.25
CA LYS A 546 19.29 -2.20 -40.27
C LYS A 546 20.77 -2.55 -40.45
N ILE A 547 21.36 -2.17 -41.57
CA ILE A 547 22.79 -2.31 -41.81
C ILE A 547 23.48 -0.95 -41.74
N THR A 548 24.73 -0.96 -41.26
CA THR A 548 25.53 0.25 -41.04
C THR A 548 26.72 0.34 -42.00
N SER A 549 26.90 -0.63 -42.90
CA SER A 549 27.98 -0.62 -43.90
C SER A 549 27.70 -1.60 -45.04
N GLY A 550 28.49 -1.49 -46.11
CA GLY A 550 28.52 -2.46 -47.21
C GLY A 550 27.66 -2.11 -48.43
N LEU A 551 26.70 -1.19 -48.30
CA LEU A 551 26.04 -0.57 -49.46
C LEU A 551 26.65 0.81 -49.76
N PRO A 552 26.73 1.22 -51.04
CA PRO A 552 27.32 2.49 -51.44
C PRO A 552 26.35 3.69 -51.32
N PHE A 553 25.12 3.47 -50.87
CA PHE A 553 24.09 4.50 -50.72
C PHE A 553 23.39 4.41 -49.37
N SER A 554 22.98 5.57 -48.86
CA SER A 554 22.09 5.71 -47.71
C SER A 554 20.61 5.69 -48.12
N ASN A 555 19.73 5.84 -47.14
CA ASN A 555 18.31 6.07 -47.34
C ASN A 555 18.00 7.34 -48.11
#